data_AF-A0A257QGV4-F1
#
_entry.id   AF-A0A257QGV4-F1
#
_cell.length_a   1.000
_cell.length_b   1.000
_cell.length_c   1.000
_cell.angle_alpha   90.00
_cell.angle_beta   90.00
_cell.angle_gamma   90.00
#
_symmetry.space_group_name_H-M   'P 1'
#
loop_
_entity.id
_entity.type
_entity.pdbx_description
1 polymer ?
#
loop_
_entity_poly.entity_id
_entity_poly.type
_entity_poly.pdbx_seq_one_letter_code
_entity_poly.pdbx_strand_id
1 'polypeptide(L)'
;MSQYLLISMAGGALLFALISLVAVTRLAASVKTHSSNARWLQAQLERIENEQGSIESALAGLGRHMDGFDQKIKQQTQRIEHIETRVISATNADDTERGFSHAVRLSTQGRVSLQELINDFGLSESEAQLLLRINQPKTG
;
A
#
# COMPACT_ATOMS: atom_id res chain seq x y z
N MET A 1 -2.09 -60.14 79.26
CA MET A 1 -1.79 -58.70 79.10
C MET A 1 -1.09 -58.38 77.77
N SER A 2 -0.02 -59.10 77.38
CA SER A 2 0.81 -58.80 76.19
C SER A 2 0.08 -58.89 74.83
N GLN A 3 -0.84 -59.84 74.64
CA GLN A 3 -1.54 -60.02 73.35
C GLN A 3 -2.49 -58.87 72.98
N TYR A 4 -3.18 -58.26 73.94
CA TYR A 4 -4.07 -57.13 73.68
C TYR A 4 -3.31 -55.86 73.27
N LEU A 5 -2.10 -55.65 73.81
CA LEU A 5 -1.22 -54.55 73.42
C LEU A 5 -0.67 -54.72 71.99
N LEU A 6 -0.37 -55.95 71.59
CA LEU A 6 0.07 -56.25 70.22
C LEU A 6 -1.06 -56.04 69.20
N ILE A 7 -2.29 -56.43 69.54
CA ILE A 7 -3.47 -56.23 68.68
C ILE A 7 -3.80 -54.73 68.55
N SER A 8 -3.72 -53.96 69.63
CA SER A 8 -3.94 -52.50 69.57
C SER A 8 -2.86 -51.77 68.77
N MET A 9 -1.60 -52.18 68.91
CA MET A 9 -0.48 -51.65 68.12
C MET A 9 -0.63 -51.98 66.63
N ALA A 10 -1.00 -53.21 66.30
CA ALA A 10 -1.24 -53.63 64.92
C ALA A 10 -2.43 -52.87 64.29
N GLY A 11 -3.53 -52.70 65.01
CA GLY A 11 -4.68 -51.92 64.56
C GLY A 11 -4.34 -50.44 64.32
N GLY A 12 -3.57 -49.84 65.23
CA GLY A 12 -3.08 -48.46 65.08
C GLY A 12 -2.17 -48.29 63.86
N ALA A 13 -1.23 -49.22 63.64
CA ALA A 13 -0.37 -49.21 62.47
C ALA A 13 -1.15 -49.33 61.14
N LEU A 14 -2.19 -50.17 61.12
CA LEU A 14 -3.04 -50.37 59.94
C LEU A 14 -3.83 -49.10 59.59
N LEU A 15 -4.40 -48.43 60.61
CA LEU A 15 -5.08 -47.15 60.41
C LEU A 15 -4.12 -46.06 59.93
N PHE A 16 -2.91 -46.00 60.50
CA PHE A 16 -1.91 -45.03 60.08
C PHE A 16 -1.45 -45.27 58.62
N ALA A 17 -1.27 -46.52 58.24
CA ALA A 17 -0.95 -46.91 56.86
C ALA A 17 -2.07 -46.53 55.88
N LEU A 18 -3.34 -46.76 56.25
CA LEU A 18 -4.49 -46.36 55.45
C LEU A 18 -4.59 -44.83 55.28
N ILE A 19 -4.40 -44.08 56.36
CA ILE A 19 -4.41 -42.61 56.31
C ILE A 19 -3.26 -42.08 55.45
N SER A 20 -2.06 -42.65 55.60
CA SER A 20 -0.90 -42.31 54.79
C SER A 20 -1.14 -42.59 53.30
N LEU A 21 -1.74 -43.73 52.96
CA LEU A 21 -2.07 -44.10 51.58
C LEU A 21 -3.07 -43.11 50.95
N VAL A 22 -4.10 -42.72 51.71
CA VAL A 22 -5.09 -41.73 51.25
C VAL A 22 -4.45 -40.34 51.08
N ALA A 23 -3.55 -39.94 51.98
CA ALA A 23 -2.84 -38.68 51.86
C ALA A 23 -1.93 -38.64 50.62
N VAL A 24 -1.18 -39.72 50.36
CA VAL A 24 -0.28 -39.84 49.20
C VAL A 24 -1.07 -39.82 47.88
N THR A 25 -2.18 -40.56 47.80
CA THR A 25 -3.01 -40.58 46.58
C THR A 25 -3.64 -39.22 46.27
N ARG A 26 -4.07 -38.46 47.29
CA ARG A 26 -4.58 -37.09 47.10
C ARG A 26 -3.49 -36.10 46.68
N LEU A 27 -2.30 -36.17 47.28
CA LEU A 27 -1.17 -35.33 46.90
C LEU A 27 -0.72 -35.63 45.46
N ALA A 28 -0.61 -36.90 45.09
CA ALA A 28 -0.26 -37.32 43.73
C ALA A 28 -1.29 -36.82 42.70
N ALA A 29 -2.58 -36.88 43.01
CA ALA A 29 -3.63 -36.36 42.13
C ALA A 29 -3.54 -34.84 41.97
N SER A 30 -3.27 -34.10 43.06
CA SER A 30 -3.15 -32.63 43.03
C SER A 30 -1.91 -32.15 42.27
N VAL A 31 -0.78 -32.84 42.40
CA VAL A 31 0.44 -32.54 41.64
C VAL A 31 0.23 -32.80 40.15
N LYS A 32 -0.49 -33.88 39.80
CA LYS A 32 -0.79 -34.21 38.41
C LYS A 32 -1.63 -33.12 37.73
N THR A 33 -2.66 -32.60 38.40
CA THR A 33 -3.49 -31.51 37.85
C THR A 33 -2.73 -30.19 37.70
N HIS A 34 -1.80 -29.89 38.62
CA HIS A 34 -0.94 -28.71 38.49
C HIS A 34 0.05 -28.86 37.32
N SER A 35 0.62 -30.05 37.13
CA SER A 35 1.52 -30.32 36.02
C SER A 35 0.84 -30.25 34.65
N SER A 36 -0.43 -30.68 34.55
CA SER A 36 -1.20 -30.57 33.30
C SER A 36 -1.56 -29.13 32.99
N ASN A 37 -1.91 -28.33 34.00
CA ASN A 37 -2.18 -26.90 33.80
C ASN A 37 -0.94 -26.14 33.35
N ALA A 38 0.24 -26.44 33.93
CA ALA A 38 1.50 -25.82 33.50
C ALA A 38 1.84 -26.15 32.04
N ARG A 39 1.68 -27.41 31.62
CA ARG A 39 1.90 -27.82 30.22
C ARG A 39 0.89 -27.18 29.26
N TRP A 40 -0.37 -27.08 29.66
CA TRP A 40 -1.41 -26.43 28.86
C TRP A 40 -1.15 -24.93 28.72
N LEU A 41 -0.76 -24.24 29.80
CA LEU A 41 -0.36 -22.83 29.76
C LEU A 41 0.89 -22.62 28.90
N GLN A 42 1.85 -23.53 28.96
CA GLN A 42 3.05 -23.46 28.12
C GLN A 42 2.71 -23.61 26.62
N ALA A 43 1.82 -24.56 26.28
CA ALA A 43 1.34 -24.71 24.92
C ALA A 43 0.52 -23.50 24.42
N GLN A 44 -0.24 -22.86 25.31
CA GLN A 44 -0.94 -21.60 25.03
C GLN A 44 0.05 -20.47 24.74
N LEU A 45 1.09 -20.32 25.56
CA LEU A 45 2.12 -19.29 25.37
C LEU A 45 2.89 -19.49 24.07
N GLU A 46 3.32 -20.72 23.77
CA GLU A 46 4.01 -21.05 22.52
C GLU A 46 3.13 -20.77 21.29
N ARG A 47 1.82 -21.03 21.41
CA ARG A 47 0.87 -20.70 20.34
C ARG A 47 0.73 -19.18 20.16
N ILE A 48 0.61 -18.43 21.26
CA ILE A 48 0.51 -16.96 21.21
C ILE A 48 1.79 -16.36 20.60
N GLU A 49 2.96 -16.89 20.97
CA GLU A 49 4.25 -16.47 20.43
C GLU A 49 4.36 -16.72 18.92
N ASN A 50 3.92 -17.91 18.46
CA ASN A 50 3.84 -18.21 17.03
C ASN A 50 2.85 -17.30 16.29
N GLU A 51 1.69 -17.02 16.88
CA GLU A 51 0.70 -16.10 16.30
C GLU A 51 1.26 -14.67 16.23
N GLN A 52 2.00 -14.21 17.25
CA GLN A 52 2.69 -12.91 17.22
C GLN A 52 3.75 -12.84 16.12
N GLY A 53 4.60 -13.86 15.98
CA GLY A 53 5.59 -13.92 14.91
C GLY A 53 4.95 -13.92 13.50
N SER A 54 3.81 -14.60 13.35
CA SER A 54 3.04 -14.57 12.10
C SER A 54 2.47 -13.18 11.81
N ILE A 55 1.97 -12.46 12.83
CA ILE A 55 1.44 -11.11 12.67
C ILE A 55 2.57 -10.14 12.31
N GLU A 56 3.72 -10.25 12.96
CA GLU A 56 4.89 -9.42 12.64
C GLU A 56 5.35 -9.64 11.19
N SER A 57 5.39 -10.89 10.73
CA SER A 57 5.70 -11.23 9.34
C SER A 57 4.65 -10.65 8.37
N ALA A 58 3.36 -10.73 8.70
CA ALA A 58 2.29 -10.14 7.90
C ALA A 58 2.40 -8.60 7.83
N LEU A 59 2.73 -7.94 8.94
CA LEU A 59 2.98 -6.50 8.99
C LEU A 59 4.20 -6.09 8.16
N ALA A 60 5.29 -6.85 8.23
CA ALA A 60 6.47 -6.63 7.38
C ALA A 60 6.15 -6.87 5.89
N GLY A 61 5.28 -7.82 5.58
CA GLY A 61 4.73 -8.01 4.24
C GLY A 61 3.89 -6.83 3.77
N LEU A 62 3.03 -6.30 4.64
CA LEU A 62 2.19 -5.13 4.37
C LEU A 62 3.02 -3.87 4.14
N GLY A 63 4.07 -3.64 4.94
CA GLY A 63 5.00 -2.52 4.75
C GLY A 63 5.65 -2.53 3.37
N ARG A 64 6.20 -3.68 2.95
CA ARG A 64 6.76 -3.86 1.60
C ARG A 64 5.73 -3.62 0.49
N HIS A 65 4.48 -4.02 0.72
CA HIS A 65 3.41 -3.79 -0.23
C HIS A 65 3.01 -2.30 -0.33
N MET A 66 3.00 -1.60 0.80
CA MET A 66 2.79 -0.14 0.85
C MET A 66 3.90 0.62 0.12
N ASP A 67 5.17 0.24 0.31
CA ASP A 67 6.29 0.85 -0.43
C ASP A 67 6.13 0.65 -1.96
N GLY A 68 5.69 -0.54 -2.37
CA GLY A 68 5.39 -0.84 -3.76
C GLY A 68 4.21 -0.01 -4.32
N PHE A 69 3.22 0.31 -3.49
CA PHE A 69 2.13 1.22 -3.87
C PHE A 69 2.62 2.66 -4.00
N ASP A 70 3.41 3.17 -3.06
CA ASP A 70 3.97 4.53 -3.14
C ASP A 70 4.79 4.71 -4.42
N GLN A 71 5.61 3.71 -4.77
CA GLN A 71 6.37 3.74 -6.02
C GLN A 71 5.46 3.75 -7.26
N LYS A 72 4.38 2.96 -7.28
CA LYS A 72 3.42 2.95 -8.38
C LYS A 72 2.66 4.28 -8.50
N ILE A 73 2.27 4.88 -7.38
CA ILE A 73 1.62 6.19 -7.35
C ILE A 73 2.57 7.24 -7.93
N LYS A 74 3.83 7.30 -7.48
CA LYS A 74 4.84 8.21 -8.04
C LYS A 74 5.01 8.05 -9.55
N GLN A 75 5.08 6.82 -10.04
CA GLN A 75 5.15 6.56 -11.48
C GLN A 75 3.90 7.01 -12.23
N GLN A 76 2.71 6.81 -11.66
CA GLN A 76 1.46 7.27 -12.26
C GLN A 76 1.38 8.79 -12.29
N THR A 77 1.77 9.47 -11.22
CA THR A 77 1.85 10.94 -11.17
C THR A 77 2.79 11.48 -12.26
N GLN A 78 3.98 10.91 -12.41
CA GLN A 78 4.91 11.29 -13.48
C GLN A 78 4.33 11.06 -14.89
N ARG A 79 3.60 9.97 -15.09
CA ARG A 79 2.93 9.71 -16.37
C ARG A 79 1.84 10.73 -16.66
N ILE A 80 1.05 11.10 -15.65
CA ILE A 80 -0.01 12.10 -15.77
C ILE A 80 0.61 13.46 -16.12
N GLU A 81 1.67 13.88 -15.42
CA GLU A 81 2.38 15.13 -15.69
C GLU A 81 2.95 15.18 -17.12
N HIS A 82 3.51 14.06 -17.61
CA HIS A 82 3.99 13.97 -18.98
C HIS A 82 2.87 14.04 -20.02
N ILE A 83 1.72 13.41 -19.74
CA ILE A 83 0.54 13.48 -20.61
C ILE A 83 -0.01 14.90 -20.61
N GLU A 84 -0.12 15.55 -19.45
CA GLU A 84 -0.59 16.93 -19.32
C GLU A 84 0.29 17.88 -20.12
N THR A 85 1.62 17.76 -20.00
CA THR A 85 2.58 18.56 -20.79
C THR A 85 2.39 18.34 -22.29
N ARG A 86 2.18 17.09 -22.71
CA ARG A 86 1.92 16.76 -24.13
C ARG A 86 0.58 17.27 -24.63
N VAL A 87 -0.46 17.26 -23.80
CA VAL A 87 -1.78 17.79 -24.16
C VAL A 87 -1.70 19.31 -24.29
N ILE A 88 -1.04 20.00 -23.35
CA ILE A 88 -0.83 21.45 -23.45
C ILE A 88 -0.06 21.82 -24.72
N SER A 89 1.02 21.10 -25.02
CA SER A 89 1.80 21.37 -26.24
C SER A 89 1.04 21.04 -27.52
N ALA A 90 0.25 19.96 -27.54
CA ALA A 90 -0.58 19.61 -28.68
C ALA A 90 -1.71 20.63 -28.93
N THR A 91 -2.37 21.10 -27.86
CA THR A 91 -3.42 22.14 -27.95
C THR A 91 -2.84 23.45 -28.48
N ASN A 92 -1.67 23.88 -27.96
CA ASN A 92 -1.01 25.10 -28.44
C ASN A 92 -0.55 24.98 -29.91
N ALA A 93 -0.11 23.80 -30.34
CA ALA A 93 0.28 23.56 -31.73
C ALA A 93 -0.93 23.60 -32.69
N ASP A 94 -2.05 22.96 -32.32
CA ASP A 94 -3.26 22.91 -33.15
C ASP A 94 -3.92 24.30 -33.30
N ASP A 95 -3.92 25.14 -32.25
CA ASP A 95 -4.41 26.52 -32.34
C ASP A 95 -3.55 27.39 -33.27
N THR A 96 -2.21 27.22 -33.24
CA THR A 96 -1.29 27.98 -34.09
C THR A 96 -1.38 27.55 -35.56
N GLU A 97 -1.52 26.24 -35.83
CA GLU A 97 -1.60 25.69 -37.18
C GLU A 97 -2.95 26.02 -37.87
N ARG A 98 -4.05 26.06 -37.10
CA ARG A 98 -5.36 26.51 -37.60
C ARG A 98 -5.38 28.02 -37.89
N GLY A 99 -4.78 28.84 -37.03
CA GLY A 99 -4.64 30.29 -37.26
C GLY A 99 -3.83 30.60 -38.52
N PHE A 100 -2.69 29.92 -38.69
CA PHE A 100 -1.82 30.09 -39.85
C PHE A 100 -2.47 29.64 -41.16
N SER A 101 -3.06 28.44 -41.20
CA SER A 101 -3.73 27.93 -42.41
C SER A 101 -4.93 28.81 -42.83
N HIS A 102 -5.66 29.38 -41.87
CA HIS A 102 -6.72 30.34 -42.15
C HIS A 102 -6.19 31.67 -42.69
N ALA A 103 -5.11 32.20 -42.11
CA ALA A 103 -4.44 33.41 -42.55
C ALA A 103 -3.86 33.28 -43.98
N VAL A 104 -3.25 32.13 -44.29
CA VAL A 104 -2.78 31.80 -45.64
C VAL A 104 -3.95 31.82 -46.62
N ARG A 105 -5.07 31.16 -46.29
CA ARG A 105 -6.25 31.12 -47.18
C ARG A 105 -6.82 32.51 -47.43
N LEU A 106 -6.92 33.36 -46.42
CA LEU A 106 -7.43 34.72 -46.60
C LEU A 106 -6.44 35.63 -47.36
N SER A 107 -5.13 35.44 -47.16
CA SER A 107 -4.09 36.17 -47.91
C SER A 107 -4.09 35.80 -49.40
N THR A 108 -4.32 34.52 -49.76
CA THR A 108 -4.47 34.08 -51.16
C THR A 108 -5.70 34.65 -51.86
N GLN A 109 -6.74 35.00 -51.09
CA GLN A 109 -7.95 35.66 -51.61
C GLN A 109 -7.77 37.17 -51.78
N GLY A 110 -6.64 37.73 -51.34
CA GLY A 110 -6.32 39.16 -51.47
C GLY A 110 -7.14 40.08 -50.59
N ARG A 111 -7.85 39.56 -49.58
CA ARG A 111 -8.83 40.32 -48.76
C ARG A 111 -8.33 40.71 -47.37
N VAL A 112 -7.04 40.62 -47.08
CA VAL A 112 -6.51 40.86 -45.73
C VAL A 112 -5.32 41.80 -45.76
N SER A 113 -5.31 42.74 -44.81
CA SER A 113 -4.22 43.70 -44.63
C SER A 113 -3.10 43.17 -43.73
N LEU A 114 -1.91 43.75 -43.82
CA LEU A 114 -0.76 43.37 -42.99
C LEU A 114 -1.10 43.44 -41.49
N GLN A 115 -1.82 44.48 -41.08
CA GLN A 115 -2.18 44.71 -39.69
C GLN A 115 -3.16 43.66 -39.15
N GLU A 116 -4.05 43.17 -40.01
CA GLU A 116 -5.07 42.17 -39.70
C GLU A 116 -4.45 40.77 -39.63
N LEU A 117 -3.45 40.47 -40.48
CA LEU A 117 -2.63 39.24 -40.36
C LEU A 117 -1.87 39.17 -39.02
N ILE A 118 -1.37 40.31 -38.53
CA ILE A 118 -0.59 40.35 -37.28
C ILE A 118 -1.52 40.35 -36.06
N ASN A 119 -2.59 41.16 -36.06
CA ASN A 119 -3.46 41.32 -34.89
C ASN A 119 -4.45 40.16 -34.71
N ASP A 120 -5.05 39.65 -35.79
CA ASP A 120 -6.12 38.66 -35.70
C ASP A 120 -5.62 37.22 -35.84
N PHE A 121 -4.47 37.03 -36.51
CA PHE A 121 -3.87 35.70 -36.72
C PHE A 121 -2.55 35.50 -35.98
N GLY A 122 -2.07 36.50 -35.25
CA GLY A 122 -0.85 36.41 -34.43
C GLY A 122 0.44 36.17 -35.23
N LEU A 123 0.43 36.46 -36.54
CA LEU A 123 1.60 36.30 -37.40
C LEU A 123 2.68 37.32 -37.03
N SER A 124 3.94 36.92 -37.12
CA SER A 124 5.04 37.88 -37.00
C SER A 124 5.05 38.84 -38.20
N GLU A 125 5.56 40.05 -38.01
CA GLU A 125 5.53 41.08 -39.04
C GLU A 125 6.22 40.65 -40.35
N SER A 126 7.31 39.89 -40.24
CA SER A 126 8.04 39.34 -41.39
C SER A 126 7.27 38.23 -42.12
N GLU A 127 6.49 37.40 -41.41
CA GLU A 127 5.66 36.35 -42.01
C GLU A 127 4.46 36.93 -42.74
N ALA A 128 3.78 37.91 -42.13
CA ALA A 128 2.66 38.62 -42.75
C ALA A 128 3.10 39.37 -44.03
N GLN A 129 4.27 40.02 -44.01
CA GLN A 129 4.83 40.68 -45.19
C GLN A 129 5.17 39.68 -46.31
N LEU A 130 5.69 38.51 -45.96
CA LEU A 130 6.06 37.47 -46.92
C LEU A 130 4.82 36.83 -47.58
N LEU A 131 3.76 36.57 -46.81
CA LEU A 131 2.49 36.07 -47.34
C LEU A 131 1.81 37.05 -48.29
N LEU A 132 1.80 38.35 -47.97
CA LEU A 132 1.27 39.37 -48.87
C LEU A 132 2.09 39.50 -50.15
N ARG A 133 3.42 39.42 -50.05
CA ARG A 133 4.32 39.52 -51.22
C ARG A 133 4.19 38.35 -52.18
N ILE A 134 3.93 37.15 -51.66
CA ILE A 134 3.74 35.93 -52.47
C ILE A 134 2.37 35.94 -53.15
N ASN A 135 1.31 36.36 -52.45
CA ASN A 135 -0.07 36.28 -52.95
C ASN A 135 -0.54 37.53 -53.70
N GLN A 136 0.09 38.68 -53.46
CA GLN A 136 -0.01 39.87 -54.30
C GLN A 136 1.37 40.13 -54.90
N PRO A 137 1.84 39.29 -55.84
CA PRO A 137 3.05 39.61 -56.58
C PRO A 137 2.78 40.94 -57.26
N LYS A 138 3.51 41.98 -56.86
CA LYS A 138 3.37 43.35 -57.39
C LYS A 138 3.08 43.26 -58.89
N THR A 139 1.83 43.53 -59.27
CA THR A 139 1.50 43.90 -60.64
C THR A 139 2.29 45.18 -60.88
N GLY A 140 3.43 45.03 -61.56
CA GLY A 140 4.11 46.15 -62.22
C GLY A 140 3.20 46.74 -63.29
#